data_AF-A0A2E6CLI0-F1
#
_entry.id   AF-A0A2E6CLI0-F1
#
_cell.length_a   1.000
_cell.length_b   1.000
_cell.length_c   1.000
_cell.angle_alpha   90.00
_cell.angle_beta   90.00
_cell.angle_gamma   90.00
#
_symmetry.space_group_name_H-M   'P 1'
#
loop_
_entity.id
_entity.type
_entity.pdbx_description
1 polymer ?
#
loop_
_entity_poly.entity_id
_entity_poly.type
_entity_poly.pdbx_seq_one_letter_code
_entity_poly.pdbx_strand_id
1 'polypeptide(L)'
;MEFDEFFYDSVLMLAWSDLEDQPNSTSWHYAQRFANDVPVLLLNRNCINDFSLTVERTEFQNIDIVHIPDLTSGKMVEDLKILLSTRGLSRPMIWISDFQDCLSLIHCFPNAFKIFHPLQNSLTMSSEIAEPEMEIFGKIESALTEMLKEVDLYVASNLHEFESLNEIYECSNESLFDKEKILISDSFDEVVEKISNLYLEMRSSREKFNVLVLFDEERIEDQNINDFFFSIKKYSKNRIYFMPRSTSGISKSPIFHGDPNIDVFDAIIFYCSMKNFASKAETLLIKYGML
;
A
#
# COMPACT_ATOMS: atom_id res chain seq x y z
N MET A 1 -0.54 27.47 3.83
CA MET A 1 0.11 26.35 3.13
C MET A 1 -0.97 25.29 3.05
N GLU A 2 -1.66 25.22 1.92
CA GLU A 2 -2.65 24.16 1.69
C GLU A 2 -1.87 22.85 1.61
N PHE A 3 -1.97 22.02 2.64
CA PHE A 3 -1.47 20.64 2.62
C PHE A 3 -2.40 19.81 1.74
N ASP A 4 -2.42 20.13 0.45
CA ASP A 4 -3.16 19.37 -0.53
C ASP A 4 -2.37 18.10 -0.85
N GLU A 5 -3.01 16.98 -0.54
CA GLU A 5 -2.58 15.58 -0.66
C GLU A 5 -1.73 15.03 0.48
N PHE A 6 -2.41 14.47 1.48
CA PHE A 6 -1.88 13.34 2.23
C PHE A 6 -1.29 12.29 1.27
N PHE A 7 -0.08 11.83 1.62
CA PHE A 7 0.71 10.88 0.85
C PHE A 7 0.05 9.51 0.70
N TYR A 8 -0.83 9.19 1.65
CA TYR A 8 -1.74 8.06 1.65
C TYR A 8 -3.17 8.60 1.72
N ASP A 9 -4.14 7.87 1.20
CA ASP A 9 -5.56 8.25 1.26
C ASP A 9 -6.34 7.47 2.32
N SER A 10 -5.70 6.50 2.97
CA SER A 10 -6.28 5.66 4.01
C SER A 10 -5.19 4.98 4.84
N VAL A 11 -5.57 4.49 6.02
CA VAL A 11 -4.72 3.62 6.85
C VAL A 11 -5.40 2.26 7.01
N LEU A 12 -4.69 1.20 6.63
CA LEU A 12 -5.04 -0.18 6.96
C LEU A 12 -4.26 -0.58 8.21
N MET A 13 -4.93 -0.81 9.33
CA MET A 13 -4.26 -1.11 10.59
C MET A 13 -4.52 -2.54 11.02
N LEU A 14 -3.47 -3.36 11.01
CA LEU A 14 -3.48 -4.72 11.54
C LEU A 14 -3.24 -4.65 13.05
N ALA A 15 -4.33 -4.65 13.82
CA ALA A 15 -4.28 -4.59 15.27
C ALA A 15 -4.40 -5.99 15.88
N TRP A 16 -3.54 -6.29 16.86
CA TRP A 16 -3.64 -7.47 17.70
C TRP A 16 -4.38 -7.10 18.98
N SER A 17 -5.70 -7.10 18.96
CA SER A 17 -6.48 -7.11 20.20
C SER A 17 -7.93 -7.47 19.93
N ASP A 18 -8.56 -8.17 20.88
CA ASP A 18 -10.00 -8.10 21.03
C ASP A 18 -10.38 -6.62 21.15
N LEU A 19 -11.19 -6.16 20.20
CA LEU A 19 -11.68 -4.79 20.13
C LEU A 19 -12.51 -4.39 21.36
N GLU A 20 -12.74 -5.30 22.30
CA GLU A 20 -13.35 -5.03 23.60
C GLU A 20 -12.42 -4.21 24.51
N ASP A 21 -11.10 -4.29 24.33
CA ASP A 21 -10.09 -3.54 25.10
C ASP A 21 -9.66 -2.21 24.43
N GLN A 22 -10.43 -1.75 23.44
CA GLN A 22 -10.20 -0.55 22.63
C GLN A 22 -9.65 0.67 23.39
N PRO A 23 -10.16 1.08 24.57
CA PRO A 23 -9.73 2.32 25.21
C PRO A 23 -8.25 2.36 25.62
N ASN A 24 -7.61 1.19 25.80
CA ASN A 24 -6.23 1.09 26.27
C ASN A 24 -5.26 0.56 25.20
N SER A 25 -5.76 0.24 24.00
CA SER A 25 -4.94 -0.28 22.92
C SER A 25 -4.14 0.85 22.27
N THR A 26 -2.82 0.73 22.21
CA THR A 26 -1.94 1.67 21.50
C THR A 26 -2.40 1.84 20.04
N SER A 27 -2.71 0.75 19.35
CA SER A 27 -3.22 0.78 17.97
C SER A 27 -4.51 1.59 17.86
N TRP A 28 -5.41 1.51 18.84
CA TRP A 28 -6.64 2.32 18.86
C TRP A 28 -6.34 3.81 18.98
N HIS A 29 -5.41 4.21 19.84
CA HIS A 29 -5.00 5.61 19.96
C HIS A 29 -4.36 6.14 18.67
N TYR A 30 -3.53 5.35 17.99
CA TYR A 30 -3.00 5.72 16.67
C TYR A 30 -4.13 5.84 15.64
N ALA A 31 -5.08 4.90 15.61
CA ALA A 31 -6.23 4.94 14.71
C ALA A 31 -7.05 6.23 14.88
N GLN A 32 -7.37 6.60 16.12
CA GLN A 32 -8.08 7.86 16.42
C GLN A 32 -7.34 9.09 15.92
N ARG A 33 -6.00 9.11 16.04
CA ARG A 33 -5.22 10.25 15.57
C ARG A 33 -5.17 10.32 14.04
N PHE A 34 -4.95 9.21 13.35
CA PHE A 34 -5.00 9.15 11.88
C PHE A 34 -6.39 9.49 11.32
N ALA A 35 -7.45 9.13 12.03
CA ALA A 35 -8.84 9.36 11.61
C ALA A 35 -9.22 10.85 11.50
N ASN A 36 -8.45 11.74 12.13
CA ASN A 36 -8.60 13.19 11.96
C ASN A 36 -8.30 13.64 10.52
N ASP A 37 -7.47 12.87 9.81
CA ASP A 37 -6.89 13.25 8.53
C ASP A 37 -7.39 12.36 7.38
N VAL A 38 -7.46 11.04 7.60
CA VAL A 38 -7.83 10.06 6.58
C VAL A 38 -8.69 8.92 7.15
N PRO A 39 -9.48 8.21 6.32
CA PRO A 39 -10.16 6.99 6.73
C PRO A 39 -9.19 5.91 7.24
N VAL A 40 -9.53 5.31 8.38
CA VAL A 40 -8.83 4.19 9.00
C VAL A 40 -9.70 2.95 8.97
N LEU A 41 -9.15 1.86 8.46
CA LEU A 41 -9.75 0.53 8.49
C LEU A 41 -8.95 -0.34 9.45
N LEU A 42 -9.53 -0.65 10.61
CA LEU A 42 -8.96 -1.55 11.61
C LEU A 42 -9.29 -2.99 11.19
N LEU A 43 -8.26 -3.75 10.84
CA LEU A 43 -8.40 -5.12 10.36
C LEU A 43 -8.46 -6.06 11.56
N ASN A 44 -9.65 -6.58 11.87
CA ASN A 44 -9.88 -7.50 12.98
C ASN A 44 -9.93 -8.94 12.50
N ARG A 45 -9.09 -9.80 13.09
CA ARG A 45 -8.99 -11.22 12.73
C ARG A 45 -9.93 -12.13 13.53
N ASN A 46 -10.61 -11.62 14.56
CA ASN A 46 -11.37 -12.45 15.51
C ASN A 46 -12.78 -12.82 15.01
N CYS A 47 -12.91 -13.18 13.73
CA CYS A 47 -14.18 -13.53 13.12
C CYS A 47 -14.40 -15.05 13.17
N ILE A 48 -14.91 -15.53 14.30
CA ILE A 48 -14.99 -16.97 14.61
C ILE A 48 -15.92 -17.74 13.63
N ASN A 49 -16.80 -17.07 12.86
CA ASN A 49 -17.87 -17.77 12.12
C ASN A 49 -18.21 -17.28 10.69
N ASP A 50 -17.53 -16.27 10.15
CA ASP A 50 -17.90 -15.72 8.83
C ASP A 50 -16.83 -15.97 7.75
N PHE A 51 -17.22 -16.50 6.60
CA PHE A 51 -16.32 -16.69 5.44
C PHE A 51 -16.20 -15.44 4.55
N SER A 52 -16.73 -14.32 5.01
CA SER A 52 -16.83 -13.07 4.24
C SER A 52 -16.32 -11.90 5.04
N LEU A 53 -15.67 -10.98 4.33
CA LEU A 53 -15.37 -9.65 4.82
C LEU A 53 -16.68 -8.96 5.25
N THR A 54 -16.73 -8.49 6.49
CA THR A 54 -17.79 -7.58 6.95
C THR A 54 -17.19 -6.27 7.46
N VAL A 55 -17.99 -5.21 7.43
CA VAL A 55 -17.55 -3.88 7.88
C VAL A 55 -18.50 -3.39 8.95
N GLU A 56 -17.96 -3.09 10.11
CA GLU A 56 -18.64 -2.50 11.25
C GLU A 56 -18.22 -1.03 11.37
N ARG A 57 -19.22 -0.14 11.42
CA ARG A 57 -18.97 1.27 11.66
C ARG A 57 -18.78 1.50 13.16
N THR A 58 -17.73 2.22 13.52
CA THR A 58 -17.54 2.65 14.91
C THR A 58 -18.34 3.93 15.19
N GLU A 59 -18.39 4.34 16.45
CA GLU A 59 -18.90 5.66 16.83
C GLU A 59 -17.96 6.81 16.44
N PHE A 60 -16.69 6.50 16.13
CA PHE A 60 -15.70 7.47 15.71
C PHE A 60 -15.79 7.70 14.20
N GLN A 61 -15.86 8.97 13.80
CA GLN A 61 -15.83 9.33 12.40
C GLN A 61 -14.53 8.83 11.76
N ASN A 62 -14.63 8.34 10.52
CA ASN A 62 -13.51 7.85 9.72
C ASN A 62 -12.81 6.59 10.26
N ILE A 63 -13.37 5.89 11.26
CA ILE A 63 -12.85 4.60 11.71
C ILE A 63 -13.91 3.52 11.47
N ASP A 64 -13.55 2.54 10.65
CA ASP A 64 -14.33 1.32 10.49
C ASP A 64 -13.51 0.11 10.95
N ILE A 65 -14.20 -0.86 11.54
CA ILE A 65 -13.65 -2.18 11.81
C ILE A 65 -13.98 -3.06 10.61
N VAL A 66 -12.94 -3.64 10.01
CA VAL A 66 -13.06 -4.62 8.93
C VAL A 66 -12.76 -5.98 9.52
N HIS A 67 -13.81 -6.78 9.59
CA HIS A 67 -13.80 -8.15 10.08
C HIS A 67 -13.28 -9.07 8.98
N ILE A 68 -12.11 -9.68 9.24
CA ILE A 68 -11.36 -10.50 8.29
C ILE A 68 -11.21 -11.93 8.85
N PRO A 69 -11.74 -12.96 8.18
CA PRO A 69 -11.58 -14.34 8.66
C PRO A 69 -10.20 -14.94 8.43
N ASP A 70 -9.55 -14.59 7.32
CA ASP A 70 -8.24 -15.14 6.96
C ASP A 70 -7.50 -14.21 5.97
N LEU A 71 -6.36 -13.66 6.40
CA LEU A 71 -5.51 -12.79 5.60
C LEU A 71 -4.67 -13.54 4.56
N THR A 72 -4.55 -14.86 4.68
CA THR A 72 -3.79 -15.69 3.73
C THR A 72 -4.59 -16.00 2.47
N SER A 73 -5.92 -15.86 2.52
CA SER A 73 -6.81 -16.12 1.40
C SER A 73 -6.71 -15.03 0.34
N GLY A 74 -6.32 -15.40 -0.88
CA GLY A 74 -6.29 -14.47 -2.02
C GLY A 74 -7.65 -13.82 -2.32
N LYS A 75 -8.75 -14.51 -2.01
CA LYS A 75 -10.11 -13.95 -2.13
C LYS A 75 -10.30 -12.77 -1.15
N MET A 76 -9.81 -12.90 0.07
CA MET A 76 -9.99 -11.89 1.10
C MET A 76 -9.28 -10.58 0.76
N VAL A 77 -8.07 -10.69 0.21
CA VAL A 77 -7.35 -9.52 -0.31
C VAL A 77 -8.14 -8.84 -1.42
N GLU A 78 -8.72 -9.60 -2.34
CA GLU A 78 -9.52 -9.05 -3.44
C GLU A 78 -10.75 -8.32 -2.91
N ASP A 79 -11.46 -8.92 -1.95
CA ASP A 79 -12.60 -8.30 -1.27
C ASP A 79 -12.18 -6.97 -0.59
N LEU A 80 -10.99 -6.93 0.04
CA LEU A 80 -10.43 -5.71 0.63
C LEU A 80 -10.09 -4.64 -0.43
N LYS A 81 -9.54 -5.02 -1.58
CA LYS A 81 -9.28 -4.10 -2.70
C LYS A 81 -10.58 -3.52 -3.28
N ILE A 82 -11.61 -4.35 -3.39
CA ILE A 82 -12.95 -3.91 -3.79
C ILE A 82 -13.50 -2.91 -2.76
N LEU A 83 -13.37 -3.20 -1.46
CA LEU A 83 -13.79 -2.28 -0.40
C LEU A 83 -13.08 -0.91 -0.51
N LEU A 84 -11.76 -0.90 -0.71
CA LEU A 84 -11.00 0.34 -0.86
C LEU A 84 -11.42 1.11 -2.12
N SER A 85 -11.46 0.44 -3.27
CA SER A 85 -11.78 1.07 -4.56
C SER A 85 -13.20 1.63 -4.60
N THR A 86 -14.18 0.94 -4.01
CA THR A 86 -15.57 1.44 -3.90
C THR A 86 -15.69 2.70 -3.02
N ARG A 87 -14.73 2.92 -2.13
CA ARG A 87 -14.59 4.15 -1.33
C ARG A 87 -13.71 5.22 -1.97
N GLY A 88 -13.18 4.97 -3.17
CA GLY A 88 -12.23 5.85 -3.84
C GLY A 88 -10.85 5.89 -3.18
N LEU A 89 -10.51 4.85 -2.40
CA LEU A 89 -9.22 4.69 -1.72
C LEU A 89 -8.31 3.82 -2.58
N SER A 90 -7.05 4.23 -2.72
CA SER A 90 -6.12 3.67 -3.70
C SER A 90 -4.68 3.61 -3.22
N ARG A 91 -4.33 4.39 -2.19
CA ARG A 91 -2.98 4.55 -1.66
C ARG A 91 -3.01 4.33 -0.14
N PRO A 92 -3.30 3.11 0.32
CA PRO A 92 -3.28 2.84 1.74
C PRO A 92 -1.85 2.93 2.29
N MET A 93 -1.72 3.45 3.50
CA MET A 93 -0.61 3.13 4.40
C MET A 93 -0.99 1.87 5.18
N ILE A 94 -0.07 0.92 5.35
CA ILE A 94 -0.30 -0.28 6.15
C ILE A 94 0.43 -0.12 7.48
N TRP A 95 -0.33 -0.12 8.58
CA TRP A 95 0.18 -0.10 9.93
C TRP A 95 0.08 -1.50 10.54
N ILE A 96 1.23 -2.09 10.85
CA ILE A 96 1.35 -3.48 11.27
C ILE A 96 1.68 -3.50 12.76
N SER A 97 0.72 -3.89 13.59
CA SER A 97 0.95 -4.21 15.02
C SER A 97 0.86 -5.71 15.28
N ASP A 98 0.11 -6.44 14.46
CA ASP A 98 0.17 -7.90 14.34
C ASP A 98 0.93 -8.29 13.06
N PHE A 99 2.07 -8.98 13.19
CA PHE A 99 2.82 -9.46 12.03
C PHE A 99 2.43 -10.89 11.60
N GLN A 100 1.61 -11.61 12.37
CA GLN A 100 1.22 -12.96 12.01
C GLN A 100 0.37 -12.92 10.71
N ASP A 101 0.73 -13.75 9.73
CA ASP A 101 0.02 -13.91 8.45
C ASP A 101 -0.18 -12.61 7.63
N CYS A 102 0.59 -11.56 7.91
CA CYS A 102 0.41 -10.25 7.26
C CYS A 102 1.09 -10.15 5.88
N LEU A 103 2.03 -11.04 5.55
CA LEU A 103 2.81 -10.99 4.31
C LEU A 103 1.94 -11.02 3.05
N SER A 104 0.89 -11.84 3.04
CA SER A 104 -0.07 -11.89 1.93
C SER A 104 -0.74 -10.54 1.70
N LEU A 105 -1.09 -9.82 2.76
CA LEU A 105 -1.63 -8.47 2.67
C LEU A 105 -0.58 -7.51 2.10
N ILE A 106 0.61 -7.50 2.68
CA ILE A 106 1.73 -6.62 2.30
C ILE A 106 2.06 -6.75 0.82
N HIS A 107 2.19 -7.98 0.31
CA HIS A 107 2.51 -8.23 -1.11
C HIS A 107 1.40 -7.79 -2.06
N CYS A 108 0.17 -7.71 -1.57
CA CYS A 108 -0.96 -7.29 -2.39
C CYS A 108 -1.08 -5.77 -2.53
N PHE A 109 -0.35 -5.01 -1.70
CA PHE A 109 -0.22 -3.56 -1.76
C PHE A 109 1.25 -3.14 -1.91
N PRO A 110 1.92 -3.48 -3.03
CA PRO A 110 3.36 -3.24 -3.21
C PRO A 110 3.74 -1.75 -3.23
N ASN A 111 2.77 -0.86 -3.42
CA ASN A 111 2.97 0.58 -3.40
C ASN A 111 2.54 1.25 -2.09
N ALA A 112 1.98 0.51 -1.13
CA ALA A 112 1.66 1.06 0.19
C ALA A 112 2.94 1.43 0.92
N PHE A 113 2.86 2.46 1.77
CA PHE A 113 3.88 2.71 2.78
C PHE A 113 3.59 1.80 3.97
N LYS A 114 4.57 0.98 4.35
CA LYS A 114 4.37 -0.11 5.33
C LYS A 114 5.14 0.23 6.60
N ILE A 115 4.43 0.26 7.72
CA ILE A 115 4.97 0.60 9.03
C ILE A 115 4.81 -0.61 9.93
N PHE A 116 5.89 -1.02 10.58
CA PHE A 116 5.82 -1.98 11.68
C PHE A 116 5.94 -1.27 13.02
N HIS A 117 4.92 -1.44 13.86
CA HIS A 117 4.86 -0.93 15.23
C HIS A 117 4.41 -2.06 16.16
N PRO A 118 5.35 -2.86 16.68
CA PRO A 118 5.06 -4.01 17.51
C PRO A 118 4.32 -3.58 18.77
N LEU A 119 3.41 -4.42 19.24
CA LEU A 119 2.81 -4.20 20.55
C LEU A 119 3.85 -4.42 21.65
N GLN A 120 3.68 -3.67 22.73
CA GLN A 120 4.49 -3.83 23.92
C GLN A 120 4.40 -5.28 24.39
N ASN A 121 5.55 -5.93 24.46
CA ASN A 121 5.75 -7.35 24.80
C ASN A 121 5.47 -8.40 23.72
N SER A 122 5.17 -8.04 22.47
CA SER A 122 5.11 -9.05 21.39
C SER A 122 6.46 -9.69 21.08
N LEU A 123 7.55 -9.08 21.56
CA LEU A 123 8.93 -9.45 21.32
C LEU A 123 9.67 -9.96 22.56
N THR A 124 9.09 -9.81 23.77
CA THR A 124 9.74 -10.29 25.00
C THR A 124 9.63 -11.81 25.08
N MET A 125 10.68 -12.46 24.62
CA MET A 125 10.84 -13.91 24.67
C MET A 125 11.61 -14.23 25.94
N SER A 126 10.92 -14.79 26.95
CA SER A 126 11.57 -15.21 28.19
C SER A 126 12.56 -16.33 27.90
N SER A 127 13.81 -16.25 28.35
CA SER A 127 14.90 -17.20 28.09
C SER A 127 14.71 -18.63 28.63
N GLU A 128 13.50 -19.01 29.04
CA GLU A 128 13.14 -20.31 29.64
C GLU A 128 12.08 -21.04 28.79
N ILE A 129 12.26 -21.02 27.47
CA ILE A 129 11.33 -21.63 26.52
C ILE A 129 11.59 -23.15 26.42
N ALA A 130 10.56 -23.98 26.60
CA ALA A 130 10.66 -25.43 26.50
C ALA A 130 10.86 -25.90 25.04
N GLU A 131 11.41 -27.11 24.80
CA GLU A 131 11.67 -27.63 23.44
C GLU A 131 10.51 -27.50 22.41
N PRO A 132 9.23 -27.80 22.72
CA PRO A 132 8.15 -27.60 21.75
C PRO A 132 7.86 -26.13 21.39
N GLU A 133 8.27 -25.21 22.25
CA GLU A 133 8.12 -23.78 22.02
C GLU A 133 9.28 -23.23 21.14
N MET A 134 10.41 -23.94 21.03
CA MET A 134 11.50 -23.57 20.10
C MET A 134 11.12 -23.70 18.62
N GLU A 135 10.30 -24.68 18.22
CA GLU A 135 9.84 -24.79 16.83
C GLU A 135 8.90 -23.63 16.48
N ILE A 136 8.04 -23.25 17.42
CA ILE A 136 7.14 -22.09 17.29
C ILE A 136 7.98 -20.81 17.19
N PHE A 137 9.02 -20.68 18.03
CA PHE A 137 9.94 -19.55 18.00
C PHE A 137 10.62 -19.41 16.64
N GLY A 138 11.19 -20.48 16.08
CA GLY A 138 11.82 -20.42 14.76
C GLY A 138 10.85 -19.99 13.64
N LYS A 139 9.57 -20.36 13.74
CA LYS A 139 8.53 -19.88 12.79
C LYS A 139 8.22 -18.40 12.98
N ILE A 140 8.14 -17.94 14.23
CA ILE A 140 7.91 -16.52 14.56
C ILE A 140 9.07 -15.66 14.07
N GLU A 141 10.31 -16.05 14.38
CA GLU A 141 11.53 -15.37 13.96
C GLU A 141 11.63 -15.31 12.43
N SER A 142 11.35 -16.43 11.74
CA SER A 142 11.33 -16.45 10.28
C SER A 142 10.26 -15.53 9.70
N ALA A 143 9.04 -15.53 10.25
CA ALA A 143 7.96 -14.68 9.77
C ALA A 143 8.24 -13.20 10.01
N LEU A 144 8.78 -12.86 11.18
CA LEU A 144 9.17 -11.50 11.54
C LEU A 144 10.32 -11.01 10.65
N THR A 145 11.36 -11.82 10.45
CA THR A 145 12.50 -11.50 9.57
C THR A 145 12.03 -11.22 8.14
N GLU A 146 11.15 -12.07 7.59
CA GLU A 146 10.58 -11.85 6.25
C GLU A 146 9.72 -10.58 6.18
N MET A 147 8.90 -10.31 7.19
CA MET A 147 8.12 -9.07 7.23
C MET A 147 9.01 -7.82 7.36
N LEU A 148 10.08 -7.87 8.15
CA LEU A 148 11.00 -6.74 8.33
C LEU A 148 11.71 -6.33 7.03
N LYS A 149 11.93 -7.26 6.10
CA LYS A 149 12.45 -6.96 4.75
C LYS A 149 11.49 -6.13 3.92
N GLU A 150 10.21 -6.27 4.18
CA GLU A 150 9.14 -5.68 3.38
C GLU A 150 8.72 -4.28 3.86
N VAL A 151 9.04 -3.89 5.09
CA VAL A 151 8.58 -2.63 5.70
C VAL A 151 9.47 -1.43 5.36
N ASP A 152 8.84 -0.27 5.33
CA ASP A 152 9.48 1.00 5.00
C ASP A 152 9.94 1.75 6.25
N LEU A 153 9.22 1.58 7.37
CA LEU A 153 9.54 2.19 8.65
C LEU A 153 9.24 1.23 9.80
N TYR A 154 10.16 1.22 10.76
CA TYR A 154 9.99 0.58 12.05
C TYR A 154 9.83 1.63 13.15
N VAL A 155 8.77 1.51 13.95
CA VAL A 155 8.45 2.42 15.06
C VAL A 155 8.49 1.65 16.36
N ALA A 156 9.53 1.87 17.16
CA ALA A 156 9.63 1.35 18.52
C ALA A 156 9.06 2.35 19.52
N SER A 157 8.34 1.85 20.52
CA SER A 157 7.84 2.66 21.63
C SER A 157 8.91 2.92 22.68
N ASN A 158 10.01 2.16 22.68
CA ASN A 158 11.11 2.32 23.63
C ASN A 158 12.40 1.66 23.12
N LEU A 159 13.52 1.95 23.81
CA LEU A 159 14.83 1.40 23.47
C LEU A 159 14.88 -0.13 23.58
N HIS A 160 14.17 -0.72 24.53
CA HIS A 160 14.20 -2.16 24.78
C HIS A 160 13.57 -2.95 23.63
N GLU A 161 12.41 -2.51 23.11
CA GLU A 161 11.79 -3.09 21.91
C GLU A 161 12.72 -3.04 20.70
N PHE A 162 13.45 -1.93 20.54
CA PHE A 162 14.47 -1.80 19.50
C PHE A 162 15.63 -2.79 19.69
N GLU A 163 16.17 -2.91 20.92
CA GLU A 163 17.26 -3.85 21.23
C GLU A 163 16.84 -5.30 20.96
N SER A 164 15.64 -5.71 21.38
CA SER A 164 15.13 -7.07 21.13
C SER A 164 15.01 -7.39 19.64
N LEU A 165 14.55 -6.45 18.81
CA LEU A 165 14.54 -6.67 17.37
C LEU A 165 15.94 -6.72 16.77
N ASN A 166 16.84 -5.86 17.22
CA ASN A 166 18.20 -5.86 16.72
C ASN A 166 18.90 -7.18 17.04
N GLU A 167 18.66 -7.78 18.22
CA GLU A 167 19.15 -9.11 18.57
C GLU A 167 18.60 -10.21 17.66
N ILE A 168 17.28 -10.24 17.43
CA ILE A 168 16.63 -11.19 16.52
C ILE A 168 17.25 -11.06 15.11
N TYR A 169 17.48 -9.83 14.66
CA TYR A 169 18.00 -9.57 13.33
C TYR A 169 19.48 -9.91 13.19
N GLU A 170 20.33 -9.58 14.18
CA GLU A 170 21.75 -9.95 14.19
C GLU A 170 21.95 -11.47 14.13
N CYS A 171 21.04 -12.24 14.74
CA CYS A 171 21.04 -13.70 14.65
C CYS A 171 20.77 -14.21 13.22
N SER A 172 20.01 -13.45 12.41
CA SER A 172 19.65 -13.83 11.04
C SER A 172 20.80 -13.67 10.01
N ASN A 173 21.95 -13.10 10.39
CA ASN A 173 23.12 -12.86 9.53
C ASN A 173 22.87 -11.98 8.28
N GLU A 174 21.76 -11.25 8.22
CA GLU A 174 21.46 -10.36 7.11
C GLU A 174 21.88 -8.91 7.45
N SER A 175 22.75 -8.28 6.65
CA SER A 175 23.20 -6.88 6.89
C SER A 175 22.22 -5.82 6.36
N LEU A 176 20.92 -6.15 6.31
CA LEU A 176 19.93 -5.42 5.52
C LEU A 176 19.13 -4.36 6.31
N PHE A 177 19.38 -4.20 7.61
CA PHE A 177 18.69 -3.18 8.39
C PHE A 177 19.27 -1.79 8.14
N ASP A 178 18.56 -1.02 7.34
CA ASP A 178 18.80 0.40 7.22
C ASP A 178 18.35 1.09 8.52
N LYS A 179 19.33 1.47 9.36
CA LYS A 179 19.07 2.14 10.64
C LYS A 179 18.29 3.45 10.47
N GLU A 180 18.28 4.04 9.28
CA GLU A 180 17.51 5.25 8.99
C GLU A 180 15.99 5.04 8.97
N LYS A 181 15.57 3.77 8.86
CA LYS A 181 14.17 3.32 8.94
C LYS A 181 13.66 3.11 10.36
N ILE A 182 14.47 3.41 11.38
CA ILE A 182 14.11 3.20 12.78
C ILE A 182 13.74 4.53 13.41
N LEU A 183 12.58 4.55 14.05
CA LEU A 183 12.15 5.63 14.91
C LEU A 183 11.84 5.09 16.29
N ILE A 184 12.55 5.59 17.30
CA ILE A 184 12.18 5.43 18.70
C ILE A 184 11.52 6.75 19.08
N SER A 185 10.20 6.74 19.32
CA SER A 185 9.48 7.95 19.72
C SER A 185 8.23 7.62 20.52
N ASP A 186 8.03 8.38 21.59
CA ASP A 186 6.80 8.38 22.38
C ASP A 186 5.76 9.38 21.81
N SER A 187 6.13 10.13 20.77
CA SER A 187 5.34 11.22 20.20
C SER A 187 4.77 10.83 18.84
N PHE A 188 3.45 10.78 18.75
CA PHE A 188 2.75 10.60 17.47
C PHE A 188 3.15 11.66 16.42
N ASP A 189 3.37 12.90 16.85
CA ASP A 189 3.66 14.00 15.92
C ASP A 189 5.03 13.78 15.25
N GLU A 190 6.02 13.31 16.01
CA GLU A 190 7.33 12.92 15.47
C GLU A 190 7.22 11.71 14.53
N VAL A 191 6.37 10.74 14.88
CA VAL A 191 6.07 9.59 14.00
C VAL A 191 5.48 10.06 12.67
N VAL A 192 4.46 10.92 12.69
CA VAL A 192 3.84 11.47 11.48
C VAL A 192 4.82 12.30 10.65
N GLU A 193 5.64 13.12 11.29
CA GLU A 193 6.68 13.91 10.62
C GLU A 193 7.69 12.99 9.91
N LYS A 194 8.21 11.97 10.61
CA LYS A 194 9.15 11.00 10.05
C LYS A 194 8.52 10.20 8.90
N ILE A 195 7.27 9.75 9.04
CA ILE A 195 6.51 9.09 7.97
C ILE A 195 6.45 9.99 6.74
N SER A 196 6.09 11.26 6.93
CA SER A 196 5.96 12.23 5.84
C SER A 196 7.30 12.44 5.11
N ASN A 197 8.39 12.60 5.85
CA ASN A 197 9.73 12.78 5.30
C ASN A 197 10.21 11.54 4.53
N LEU A 198 10.12 10.35 5.14
CA LEU A 198 10.51 9.09 4.50
C LEU A 198 9.66 8.82 3.25
N TYR A 199 8.36 9.09 3.31
CA TYR A 199 7.49 8.91 2.16
C TYR A 199 7.91 9.84 1.02
N LEU A 200 8.22 11.11 1.31
CA LEU A 200 8.72 12.07 0.31
C LEU A 200 10.03 11.59 -0.32
N GLU A 201 10.97 11.11 0.49
CA GLU A 201 12.23 10.54 0.03
C GLU A 201 11.99 9.34 -0.87
N MET A 202 11.19 8.36 -0.43
CA MET A 202 10.83 7.17 -1.22
C MET A 202 10.12 7.52 -2.53
N ARG A 203 9.25 8.53 -2.53
CA ARG A 203 8.56 8.98 -3.74
C ARG A 203 9.51 9.70 -4.68
N SER A 204 10.50 10.41 -4.14
CA SER A 204 11.53 11.10 -4.93
C SER A 204 12.56 10.14 -5.52
N SER A 205 12.84 9.02 -4.84
CA SER A 205 13.82 8.02 -5.25
C SER A 205 13.28 6.99 -6.24
N ARG A 206 11.97 6.72 -6.22
CA ARG A 206 11.33 5.86 -7.23
C ARG A 206 11.34 6.55 -8.59
N GLU A 207 12.04 5.95 -9.56
CA GLU A 207 11.98 6.38 -10.95
C GLU A 207 10.52 6.42 -11.43
N LYS A 208 10.10 7.57 -11.94
CA LYS A 208 8.77 7.72 -12.52
C LYS A 208 8.80 7.15 -13.92
N PHE A 209 7.98 6.13 -14.17
CA PHE A 209 7.79 5.66 -15.53
C PHE A 209 7.13 6.75 -16.38
N ASN A 210 7.57 6.90 -17.63
CA ASN A 210 6.86 7.60 -18.69
C ASN A 210 5.85 6.61 -19.28
N VAL A 211 4.58 6.80 -18.95
CA VAL A 211 3.50 5.89 -19.39
C VAL A 211 2.65 6.59 -20.44
N LEU A 212 2.52 5.98 -21.61
CA LEU A 212 1.65 6.45 -22.67
C LEU A 212 0.32 5.69 -22.63
N VAL A 213 -0.79 6.40 -22.48
CA VAL A 213 -2.15 5.86 -22.59
C VAL A 213 -2.69 6.19 -23.97
N LEU A 214 -2.79 5.16 -24.81
CA LEU A 214 -3.42 5.22 -26.12
C LEU A 214 -4.92 4.98 -25.96
N PHE A 215 -5.74 5.91 -26.43
CA PHE A 215 -7.20 5.82 -26.27
C PHE A 215 -7.95 6.10 -27.57
N ASP A 216 -9.18 5.57 -27.66
CA ASP A 216 -10.05 5.77 -28.81
C ASP A 216 -10.86 7.07 -28.65
N GLU A 217 -10.58 8.06 -29.51
CA GLU A 217 -11.19 9.39 -29.41
C GLU A 217 -12.68 9.41 -29.76
N GLU A 218 -13.16 8.44 -30.56
CA GLU A 218 -14.57 8.29 -30.91
C GLU A 218 -15.45 7.95 -29.69
N ARG A 219 -14.83 7.64 -28.55
CA ARG A 219 -15.50 7.28 -27.30
C ARG A 219 -15.34 8.32 -26.19
N ILE A 220 -14.81 9.51 -26.48
CA ILE A 220 -14.62 10.54 -25.46
C ILE A 220 -15.94 11.06 -24.88
N GLU A 221 -17.03 10.93 -25.65
CA GLU A 221 -18.36 11.33 -25.20
C GLU A 221 -18.90 10.48 -24.04
N ASP A 222 -18.31 9.30 -23.78
CA ASP A 222 -18.60 8.54 -22.58
C ASP A 222 -17.97 9.26 -21.37
N GLN A 223 -18.79 9.79 -20.45
CA GLN A 223 -18.35 10.39 -19.18
C GLN A 223 -17.28 9.55 -18.46
N ASN A 224 -17.36 8.23 -18.63
CA ASN A 224 -16.43 7.24 -18.09
C ASN A 224 -14.96 7.45 -18.51
N ILE A 225 -14.65 8.00 -19.69
CA ILE A 225 -13.25 8.15 -20.12
C ILE A 225 -12.54 9.28 -19.36
N ASN A 226 -13.26 10.36 -19.08
CA ASN A 226 -12.70 11.51 -18.38
C ASN A 226 -12.45 11.15 -16.92
N ASP A 227 -13.37 10.40 -16.32
CA ASP A 227 -13.20 9.85 -14.96
C ASP A 227 -12.01 8.88 -14.91
N PHE A 228 -11.83 8.06 -15.95
CA PHE A 228 -10.66 7.20 -16.08
C PHE A 228 -9.35 8.00 -16.20
N PHE A 229 -9.29 9.02 -17.07
CA PHE A 229 -8.10 9.87 -17.23
C PHE A 229 -7.79 10.66 -15.97
N PHE A 230 -8.82 11.20 -15.32
CA PHE A 230 -8.68 11.87 -14.04
C PHE A 230 -8.14 10.91 -12.98
N SER A 231 -8.72 9.72 -12.87
CA SER A 231 -8.30 8.70 -11.90
C SER A 231 -6.86 8.26 -12.13
N ILE A 232 -6.49 7.89 -13.37
CA ILE A 232 -5.12 7.43 -13.64
C ILE A 232 -4.10 8.54 -13.43
N LYS A 233 -4.44 9.81 -13.74
CA LYS A 233 -3.55 10.95 -13.50
C LYS A 233 -3.42 11.29 -12.02
N LYS A 234 -4.52 11.22 -11.26
CA LYS A 234 -4.56 11.50 -9.82
C LYS A 234 -3.86 10.42 -9.00
N TYR A 235 -4.09 9.15 -9.34
CA TYR A 235 -3.64 8.02 -8.52
C TYR A 235 -2.32 7.40 -8.99
N SER A 236 -1.83 7.71 -10.19
CA SER A 236 -0.52 7.23 -10.65
C SER A 236 0.63 8.11 -10.15
N LYS A 237 1.72 7.47 -9.72
CA LYS A 237 3.02 8.13 -9.45
C LYS A 237 3.81 8.44 -10.73
N ASN A 238 3.42 7.83 -11.84
CA ASN A 238 4.12 7.87 -13.12
C ASN A 238 3.75 9.12 -13.92
N ARG A 239 4.60 9.49 -14.88
CA ARG A 239 4.30 10.54 -15.85
C ARG A 239 3.35 9.95 -16.89
N ILE A 240 2.07 10.25 -16.74
CA ILE A 240 1.04 9.78 -17.66
C ILE A 240 0.85 10.77 -18.82
N TYR A 241 0.99 10.26 -20.03
CA TYR A 241 0.71 10.96 -21.28
C TYR A 241 -0.49 10.30 -21.94
N PHE A 242 -1.41 11.10 -22.45
CA PHE A 242 -2.57 10.59 -23.18
C PHE A 242 -2.39 10.93 -24.65
N MET A 243 -2.56 9.93 -25.52
CA MET A 243 -2.52 10.14 -26.96
C MET A 243 -3.73 9.48 -27.61
N PRO A 244 -4.55 10.25 -28.34
CA PRO A 244 -5.64 9.66 -29.10
C PRO A 244 -5.08 8.76 -30.20
N ARG A 245 -5.78 7.69 -30.52
CA ARG A 245 -5.36 6.73 -31.53
C ARG A 245 -5.35 7.31 -32.93
N SER A 246 -6.21 8.29 -33.22
CA SER A 246 -6.29 8.89 -34.54
C SER A 246 -5.19 9.92 -34.75
N THR A 247 -4.53 9.82 -35.91
CA THR A 247 -3.53 10.81 -36.34
C THR A 247 -4.16 12.18 -36.62
N SER A 248 -5.48 12.26 -36.83
CA SER A 248 -6.20 13.54 -36.98
C SER A 248 -6.16 14.36 -35.69
N GLY A 249 -6.16 13.72 -34.52
CA GLY A 249 -6.05 14.38 -33.22
C GLY A 249 -4.64 14.87 -32.87
N ILE A 250 -3.59 14.20 -33.37
CA ILE A 250 -2.18 14.48 -33.00
C ILE A 250 -1.79 15.91 -33.36
N SER A 251 -2.23 16.43 -34.52
CA SER A 251 -1.92 17.80 -34.97
C SER A 251 -2.39 18.92 -34.02
N LYS A 252 -3.29 18.61 -33.08
CA LYS A 252 -3.89 19.59 -32.16
C LYS A 252 -3.41 19.44 -30.72
N SER A 253 -2.64 18.39 -30.40
CA SER A 253 -2.10 18.24 -29.04
C SER A 253 -0.91 19.17 -28.85
N PRO A 254 -0.90 20.07 -27.85
CA PRO A 254 0.24 20.94 -27.56
C PRO A 254 1.46 20.16 -27.05
N ILE A 255 1.31 18.85 -26.79
CA ILE A 255 2.34 18.01 -26.16
C ILE A 255 3.20 17.28 -27.22
N PHE A 256 2.66 17.05 -28.42
CA PHE A 256 3.34 16.27 -29.46
C PHE A 256 3.46 17.09 -30.75
N HIS A 257 4.60 17.77 -30.92
CA HIS A 257 4.97 18.39 -32.19
C HIS A 257 5.76 17.39 -33.03
N GLY A 258 5.10 16.74 -33.99
CA GLY A 258 5.70 15.75 -34.90
C GLY A 258 5.25 14.31 -34.61
N ASP A 259 5.89 13.35 -35.27
CA ASP A 259 5.67 11.93 -34.99
C ASP A 259 6.15 11.61 -33.57
N PRO A 260 5.28 11.10 -32.68
CA PRO A 260 5.64 10.81 -31.31
C PRO A 260 6.69 9.69 -31.30
N ASN A 261 7.88 9.99 -30.78
CA ASN A 261 8.87 8.96 -30.49
C ASN A 261 8.37 8.13 -29.30
N ILE A 262 7.90 6.91 -29.56
CA ILE A 262 7.35 6.06 -28.52
C ILE A 262 8.42 5.38 -27.66
N ASP A 263 9.68 5.37 -28.10
CA ASP A 263 10.80 4.74 -27.39
C ASP A 263 11.15 5.44 -26.07
N VAL A 264 10.57 6.62 -25.84
CA VAL A 264 10.75 7.40 -24.59
C VAL A 264 9.82 6.95 -23.47
N PHE A 265 8.87 6.04 -23.76
CA PHE A 265 7.91 5.53 -22.79
C PHE A 265 8.33 4.17 -22.26
N ASP A 266 8.30 4.02 -20.94
CA ASP A 266 8.60 2.77 -20.24
C ASP A 266 7.44 1.79 -20.29
N ALA A 267 6.21 2.30 -20.48
CA ALA A 267 5.01 1.48 -20.63
C ALA A 267 3.98 2.15 -21.53
N ILE A 268 3.22 1.33 -22.26
CA ILE A 268 2.13 1.77 -23.12
C ILE A 268 0.85 1.02 -22.70
N ILE A 269 -0.18 1.78 -22.36
CA ILE A 269 -1.51 1.28 -21.99
C ILE A 269 -2.46 1.52 -23.16
N PHE A 270 -3.14 0.49 -23.62
CA PHE A 270 -4.16 0.61 -24.66
C PHE A 270 -5.56 0.61 -24.04
N TYR A 271 -6.18 1.77 -23.96
CA TYR A 271 -7.57 1.94 -23.57
C TYR A 271 -8.47 1.88 -24.82
N CYS A 272 -8.79 0.67 -25.27
CA CYS A 272 -9.67 0.47 -26.42
C CYS A 272 -10.55 -0.79 -26.28
N SER A 273 -11.66 -0.83 -27.01
CA SER A 273 -12.57 -1.98 -27.01
C SER A 273 -11.89 -3.21 -27.63
N MET A 274 -11.83 -4.30 -26.85
CA MET A 274 -11.23 -5.60 -27.22
C MET A 274 -11.71 -6.17 -28.56
N LYS A 275 -12.90 -5.77 -29.06
CA LYS A 275 -13.47 -6.30 -30.32
C LYS A 275 -12.58 -6.08 -31.56
N ASN A 276 -11.63 -5.14 -31.54
CA ASN A 276 -10.72 -4.86 -32.67
C ASN A 276 -9.24 -4.81 -32.27
N PHE A 277 -8.88 -5.32 -31.08
CA PHE A 277 -7.56 -5.07 -30.50
C PHE A 277 -6.45 -5.86 -31.20
N ALA A 278 -6.63 -7.18 -31.40
CA ALA A 278 -5.55 -8.04 -31.87
C ALA A 278 -4.97 -7.63 -33.24
N SER A 279 -5.81 -7.42 -34.26
CA SER A 279 -5.33 -7.06 -35.61
C SER A 279 -4.75 -5.65 -35.71
N LYS A 280 -5.15 -4.74 -34.81
CA LYS A 280 -4.74 -3.33 -34.85
C LYS A 280 -3.59 -3.02 -33.89
N ALA A 281 -3.44 -3.77 -32.79
CA ALA A 281 -2.26 -3.72 -31.95
C ALA A 281 -1.02 -4.13 -32.75
N GLU A 282 -1.11 -5.21 -33.52
CA GLU A 282 -0.05 -5.63 -34.44
C GLU A 282 0.29 -4.52 -35.47
N THR A 283 -0.71 -3.86 -36.06
CA THR A 283 -0.49 -2.74 -36.99
C THR A 283 0.21 -1.55 -36.33
N LEU A 284 -0.15 -1.21 -35.10
CA LEU A 284 0.49 -0.11 -34.35
C LEU A 284 1.91 -0.50 -33.95
N LEU A 285 2.12 -1.72 -33.45
CA LEU A 285 3.44 -2.23 -33.09
C LEU A 285 4.37 -2.24 -34.32
N ILE A 286 3.91 -2.70 -35.49
CA ILE A 286 4.67 -2.64 -36.75
C ILE A 286 4.94 -1.19 -37.18
N LYS A 287 3.92 -0.32 -37.15
CA LYS A 287 4.06 1.09 -37.56
C LYS A 287 5.10 1.83 -36.72
N TYR A 288 5.20 1.50 -35.44
CA TYR A 288 6.13 2.12 -34.51
C TYR A 288 7.38 1.27 -34.23
N GLY A 289 7.63 0.20 -35.00
CA GLY A 289 8.88 -0.57 -34.93
C GLY A 289 9.07 -1.42 -33.67
N MET A 290 7.99 -1.78 -32.97
CA MET A 290 8.00 -2.66 -31.78
C MET A 290 7.86 -4.15 -32.11
N LEU A 291 7.58 -4.47 -33.38
CA LEU A 291 7.58 -5.81 -33.99
C LEU A 291 8.32 -5.71 -35.34
#